data_AF-A0A529XCY6-F1
#
_entry.id   AF-A0A529XCY6-F1
#
_cell.length_a   1.000
_cell.length_b   1.000
_cell.length_c   1.000
_cell.angle_alpha   90.00
_cell.angle_beta   90.00
_cell.angle_gamma   90.00
#
_symmetry.space_group_name_H-M   'P 1'
#
loop_
_entity.id
_entity.type
_entity.pdbx_description
1 polymer ?
#
loop_
_entity_poly.entity_id
_entity_poly.type
_entity_poly.pdbx_seq_one_letter_code
_entity_poly.pdbx_strand_id
1 'polypeptide(L)' 'SHPVTDYRSVYPGQAERAKSDAFHKGLLDRGVLSASYGLFALSTPMTEAEAGAILQAIDETLGDIAAQS' A
#
# COMPACT_ATOMS: atom_id res chain seq x y z
N SER A 1 -14.85 -4.98 -5.50
CA SER A 1 -15.16 -4.11 -4.35
C SER A 1 -16.53 -4.48 -3.81
N HIS A 2 -16.75 -4.35 -2.50
CA HIS A 2 -18.07 -4.53 -1.88
C HIS A 2 -18.71 -3.15 -1.68
N PRO A 3 -20.04 -3.02 -1.81
CA PRO A 3 -20.72 -1.75 -1.62
C PRO A 3 -20.53 -1.25 -0.18
N VAL A 4 -20.22 0.04 -0.04
CA VAL A 4 -20.17 0.71 1.27
C VAL A 4 -21.59 1.09 1.66
N THR A 5 -22.19 0.35 2.58
CA THR A 5 -23.59 0.53 3.05
C THR A 5 -23.68 1.22 4.41
N ASP A 6 -22.64 1.11 5.22
CA ASP A 6 -22.53 1.72 6.54
C ASP A 6 -21.06 1.98 6.94
N TYR A 7 -20.85 2.61 8.09
CA TYR A 7 -19.51 2.93 8.57
C TYR A 7 -18.60 1.71 8.77
N ARG A 8 -19.14 0.52 9.04
CA ARG A 8 -18.34 -0.71 9.22
C ARG A 8 -18.02 -1.40 7.90
N SER A 9 -18.88 -1.25 6.89
CA SER A 9 -18.66 -1.83 5.56
C SER A 9 -17.41 -1.29 4.84
N VAL A 10 -16.85 -0.17 5.31
CA VAL A 10 -15.57 0.36 4.80
C VAL A 10 -14.37 -0.47 5.22
N TYR A 11 -14.48 -1.29 6.27
CA TYR A 11 -13.36 -2.08 6.75
C TYR A 11 -13.14 -3.28 5.81
N PRO A 12 -11.89 -3.52 5.38
CA PRO A 12 -11.57 -4.62 4.48
C PRO A 12 -11.90 -5.97 5.12
N GLY A 13 -12.47 -6.87 4.29
CA GLY A 13 -12.64 -8.27 4.64
C GLY A 13 -11.31 -9.01 4.72
N GLN A 14 -11.37 -10.31 4.96
CA GLN A 14 -10.16 -11.13 5.12
C GLN A 14 -9.29 -11.13 3.86
N ALA A 15 -9.91 -11.25 2.68
CA ALA A 15 -9.20 -11.29 1.41
C ALA A 15 -8.54 -9.93 1.08
N GLU A 16 -9.25 -8.83 1.31
CA GLU A 16 -8.68 -7.49 1.14
C GLU A 16 -7.54 -7.23 2.13
N ARG A 17 -7.69 -7.65 3.39
CA ARG A 17 -6.62 -7.54 4.40
C ARG A 17 -5.36 -8.28 3.99
N ALA A 18 -5.48 -9.50 3.48
CA ALA A 18 -4.32 -10.27 3.01
C ALA A 18 -3.56 -9.54 1.90
N LYS A 19 -4.28 -8.89 0.97
CA LYS A 19 -3.68 -8.07 -0.09
C LYS A 19 -3.01 -6.81 0.46
N SER A 20 -3.64 -6.12 1.40
CA SER A 20 -3.05 -4.95 2.07
C SER A 20 -1.80 -5.32 2.88
N ASP A 21 -1.80 -6.47 3.55
CA ASP A 21 -0.63 -6.97 4.28
C ASP A 21 0.53 -7.32 3.34
N ALA A 22 0.25 -7.98 2.21
CA ALA A 22 1.26 -8.27 1.20
C ALA A 22 1.86 -6.98 0.64
N PHE A 23 1.02 -5.98 0.34
CA PHE A 23 1.46 -4.68 -0.12
C PHE A 23 2.32 -3.95 0.92
N HIS A 24 1.88 -3.86 2.18
CA HIS A 24 2.63 -3.19 3.23
C HIS A 24 4.00 -3.84 3.46
N LYS A 25 4.06 -5.19 3.49
CA LYS A 25 5.32 -5.92 3.64
C LYS A 25 6.24 -5.74 2.42
N GLY A 26 5.71 -5.78 1.21
CA GLY A 26 6.50 -5.57 0.00
C GLY A 26 7.13 -4.17 -0.10
N LEU A 27 6.47 -3.15 0.47
CA LEU A 27 7.05 -1.82 0.63
C LEU A 27 8.16 -1.79 1.70
N LEU A 28 7.96 -2.46 2.84
CA LEU A 28 8.97 -2.57 3.89
C LEU A 28 10.24 -3.25 3.38
N ASP A 29 10.11 -4.32 2.60
CA ASP A 29 11.24 -5.03 1.98
C ASP A 29 12.04 -4.13 1.01
N ARG A 30 11.42 -3.07 0.50
CA ARG A 30 12.02 -2.05 -0.37
C ARG A 30 12.46 -0.79 0.38
N GLY A 31 12.41 -0.80 1.72
CA GLY A 31 12.81 0.32 2.56
C GLY A 31 11.81 1.47 2.62
N VAL A 32 10.57 1.27 2.17
CA VAL A 32 9.51 2.29 2.19
C VAL A 32 8.57 2.04 3.37
N LEU A 33 8.50 3.01 4.27
CA LEU A 33 7.60 2.99 5.42
C LEU A 33 6.25 3.63 5.07
N SER A 34 5.18 2.87 5.22
CA SER A 34 3.79 3.32 5.11
C SER A 34 3.00 2.87 6.34
N ALA A 35 1.85 3.49 6.58
CA ALA A 35 0.90 2.88 7.52
C ALA A 35 0.41 1.54 6.95
N SER A 36 0.08 0.57 7.81
CA SER A 36 -0.35 -0.78 7.37
C SER A 36 -1.60 -0.80 6.47
N TYR A 37 -2.38 0.28 6.50
CA TYR A 37 -3.55 0.49 5.64
C TYR A 37 -3.24 1.31 4.36
N GLY A 38 -1.97 1.48 4.01
CA GLY A 38 -1.53 2.11 2.76
C GLY A 38 -1.48 3.64 2.77
N LEU A 39 -1.62 4.29 3.93
CA LEU A 39 -1.48 5.75 4.03
C LEU A 39 -0.01 6.16 4.08
N PHE A 40 0.29 7.23 3.35
CA PHE A 40 1.56 7.94 3.39
C PHE A 40 1.34 9.38 3.85
N ALA A 41 2.27 9.88 4.66
CA ALA A 41 2.34 11.28 5.01
C ALA A 41 3.72 11.79 4.61
N LEU A 42 3.77 12.65 3.59
CA LEU A 42 5.02 13.21 3.10
C LEU A 42 5.49 14.32 4.05
N SER A 43 6.80 14.37 4.30
CA SER A 43 7.40 15.40 5.15
C SER A 43 7.86 16.60 4.32
N THR A 44 7.85 17.81 4.88
CA THR A 44 8.34 19.03 4.22
C THR A 44 9.72 18.92 3.53
N PRO A 45 10.74 18.25 4.11
CA PRO A 45 12.04 18.12 3.43
C PRO A 45 12.07 17.09 2.29
N MET A 46 11.00 16.31 2.10
CA MET A 46 10.98 15.26 1.08
C MET A 46 11.03 15.87 -0.31
N THR A 47 11.95 15.35 -1.11
CA THR A 47 12.19 15.77 -2.49
C THR A 47 11.32 14.99 -3.47
N GLU A 48 11.17 15.53 -4.67
CA GLU A 48 10.47 14.84 -5.77
C GLU A 48 11.15 13.50 -6.14
N ALA A 49 12.48 13.43 -6.05
CA ALA A 49 13.22 12.19 -6.31
C ALA A 49 12.87 11.10 -5.29
N GLU A 50 12.75 11.45 -4.01
CA GLU A 50 12.33 10.50 -2.96
C GLU A 50 10.86 10.07 -3.14
N ALA A 51 9.98 11.00 -3.52
CA ALA A 51 8.60 10.65 -3.87
C ALA A 51 8.54 9.71 -5.08
N GLY A 52 9.39 9.94 -6.09
CA GLY A 52 9.55 9.05 -7.24
C GLY A 52 10.02 7.65 -6.86
N ALA A 53 10.98 7.53 -5.94
CA ALA A 53 11.43 6.24 -5.42
C ALA A 53 10.31 5.49 -4.67
N ILE A 54 9.46 6.20 -3.92
CA ILE A 54 8.27 5.61 -3.28
C ILE A 54 7.30 5.08 -4.34
N LEU A 55 7.02 5.85 -5.40
CA LEU A 55 6.14 5.41 -6.49
C LEU A 55 6.68 4.17 -7.20
N GLN A 56 7.99 4.15 -7.48
CA GLN A 56 8.62 2.97 -8.07
C GLN A 56 8.46 1.74 -7.17
N ALA A 57 8.69 1.87 -5.87
CA ALA A 57 8.50 0.76 -4.93
C ALA A 57 7.05 0.27 -4.87
N ILE A 58 6.08 1.17 -5.00
CA ILE A 58 4.64 0.83 -5.11
C ILE A 58 4.39 0.01 -6.37
N ASP A 59 4.85 0.47 -7.53
CA ASP A 59 4.64 -0.20 -8.82
C ASP A 59 5.25 -1.61 -8.83
N GLU A 60 6.49 -1.75 -8.35
CA GLU A 60 7.16 -3.04 -8.25
C GLU A 60 6.44 -4.00 -7.29
N THR A 61 6.02 -3.50 -6.12
CA THR A 61 5.29 -4.32 -5.14
C THR A 61 3.96 -4.81 -5.70
N LEU A 62 3.20 -3.93 -6.38
CA LEU A 62 1.95 -4.30 -7.02
C LEU A 62 2.17 -5.29 -8.17
N GLY A 63 3.25 -5.13 -8.95
CA GLY A 63 3.66 -6.06 -9.99
C GLY A 63 3.92 -7.47 -9.42
N ASP A 64 4.66 -7.57 -8.32
CA ASP A 64 4.94 -8.86 -7.66
C ASP A 64 3.67 -9.53 -7.14
N ILE A 65 2.76 -8.78 -6.53
CA ILE A 65 1.48 -9.30 -6.03
C ILE A 65 0.62 -9.81 -7.20
N ALA A 66 0.57 -9.07 -8.30
CA ALA A 66 -0.17 -9.48 -9.49
C ALA A 66 0.40 -10.76 -10.13
N ALA A 67 1.72 -10.94 -10.12
CA ALA A 67 2.36 -12.16 -10.64
C ALA A 67 2.12 -13.41 -9.77
N GLN A 68 1.74 -13.23 -8.51
CA GLN A 68 1.46 -14.32 -7.55
C GLN A 68 -0.03 -14.65 -7.41
N SER A 69 -0.92 -13.86 -8.04
CA SER A 69 -2.38 -13.96 -7.91
C SER A 69 -3.04 -14.81 -8.99
#